data_AF-A0A7Y3A620-F1
#
_entry.id   AF-A0A7Y3A620-F1
#
_cell.length_a   1.000
_cell.length_b   1.000
_cell.length_c   1.000
_cell.angle_alpha   90.00
_cell.angle_beta   90.00
_cell.angle_gamma   90.00
#
_symmetry.space_group_name_H-M   'P 1'
#
loop_
_entity.id
_entity.type
_entity.pdbx_description
1 polymer ?
#
loop_
_entity_poly.entity_id
_entity_poly.type
_entity_poly.pdbx_seq_one_letter_code
_entity_poly.pdbx_strand_id
1 'polypeptide(L)'
;SYSVVVGQIHSDEGHENEPLKIFYKKFPGHTKGSVFWNYEINTEGDNAKRWDYSTAVWGYDMSVLGSSESSYPLEPNDGIALGEEFSYEVNVYEGIMYLTFKSEGHKTRTFTKSLVSSEYLEDSDIPGQIRTLYAIIDRDGTEKPNAYAGELQYFKQGAYNQTNGKDPASNMVWSSGAETYDGDIARQYNNGCYTEVWFKSGSVGPGISPITN
;
A
#
# COMPACT_ATOMS: atom_id res chain seq x y z
N SER A 1 1.82 13.04 0.54
CA SER A 1 0.96 11.84 0.52
C SER A 1 -0.44 12.26 0.89
N TYR A 2 -1.46 11.62 0.32
CA TYR A 2 -2.88 11.86 0.63
C TYR A 2 -3.58 10.50 0.76
N SER A 3 -2.94 9.60 1.50
CA SER A 3 -3.34 8.19 1.56
C SER A 3 -3.42 7.63 2.98
N VAL A 4 -4.18 6.55 3.09
CA VAL A 4 -4.37 5.75 4.30
C VAL A 4 -4.28 4.27 3.93
N VAL A 5 -3.59 3.49 4.76
CA VAL A 5 -3.59 2.04 4.68
C VAL A 5 -4.77 1.50 5.50
N VAL A 6 -5.59 0.66 4.87
CA VAL A 6 -6.83 0.12 5.46
C VAL A 6 -6.72 -1.34 5.91
N GLY A 7 -5.76 -2.09 5.35
CA GLY A 7 -5.51 -3.49 5.67
C GLY A 7 -4.07 -3.89 5.37
N GLN A 8 -3.50 -4.78 6.17
CA GLN A 8 -2.10 -5.22 6.04
C GLN A 8 -1.93 -6.69 6.40
N ILE A 9 -0.86 -7.30 5.86
CA ILE A 9 -0.13 -8.40 6.50
C ILE A 9 1.19 -7.78 6.97
N HIS A 10 1.57 -8.01 8.21
CA HIS A 10 2.79 -7.48 8.80
C HIS A 10 3.58 -8.60 9.45
N SER A 11 4.90 -8.58 9.26
CA SER A 11 5.80 -9.54 9.88
C SER A 11 6.05 -9.23 11.36
N ASP A 12 6.07 -10.25 12.21
CA ASP A 12 6.39 -10.12 13.64
C ASP A 12 7.88 -10.31 13.94
N GLU A 13 8.66 -10.70 12.92
CA GLU A 13 10.07 -11.02 13.08
C GLU A 13 10.92 -10.60 11.88
N GLY A 14 12.22 -10.89 11.94
CA GLY A 14 13.15 -10.60 10.85
C GLY A 14 13.23 -9.11 10.54
N HIS A 15 12.81 -8.73 9.34
CA HIS A 15 12.85 -7.35 8.87
C HIS A 15 11.61 -6.53 9.23
N GLU A 16 10.58 -7.18 9.80
CA GLU A 16 9.30 -6.54 10.15
C GLU A 16 8.63 -5.85 8.95
N ASN A 17 8.92 -6.32 7.73
CA ASN A 17 8.33 -5.79 6.50
C ASN A 17 6.90 -6.29 6.30
N GLU A 18 6.18 -5.64 5.38
CA GLU A 18 4.78 -5.98 5.10
C GLU A 18 4.60 -6.68 3.74
N PRO A 19 4.25 -7.99 3.72
CA PRO A 19 3.84 -8.69 2.49
C PRO A 19 2.65 -8.03 1.77
N LEU A 20 1.85 -7.25 2.51
CA LEU A 20 0.71 -6.55 1.95
C LEU A 20 0.42 -5.27 2.72
N LYS A 21 0.24 -4.17 1.98
CA LYS A 21 -0.42 -2.95 2.48
C LYS A 21 -1.48 -2.51 1.46
N ILE A 22 -2.75 -2.42 1.86
CA ILE A 22 -3.85 -1.95 1.01
C ILE A 22 -4.11 -0.49 1.29
N PHE A 23 -4.06 0.37 0.27
CA PHE A 23 -4.18 1.81 0.38
C PHE A 23 -5.46 2.33 -0.27
N TYR A 24 -5.97 3.42 0.29
CA TYR A 24 -6.79 4.40 -0.39
C TYR A 24 -6.00 5.71 -0.50
N LYS A 25 -5.96 6.35 -1.68
CA LYS A 25 -5.30 7.65 -1.91
C LYS A 25 -6.21 8.56 -2.71
N LYS A 26 -6.40 9.80 -2.26
CA LYS A 26 -7.21 10.76 -3.00
C LYS A 26 -6.59 12.14 -2.93
N PHE A 27 -6.35 12.73 -4.10
CA PHE A 27 -5.83 14.09 -4.16
C PHE A 27 -6.87 15.13 -3.72
N PRO A 28 -6.43 16.29 -3.18
CA PRO A 28 -7.33 17.40 -2.87
C PRO A 28 -8.10 17.87 -4.12
N GLY A 29 -9.35 18.27 -3.94
CA GLY A 29 -10.23 18.72 -5.02
C GLY A 29 -10.82 17.61 -5.90
N HIS A 30 -10.25 16.41 -5.93
CA HIS A 30 -10.84 15.29 -6.66
C HIS A 30 -12.17 14.85 -6.01
N THR A 31 -13.08 14.27 -6.79
CA THR A 31 -14.23 13.50 -6.33
C THR A 31 -13.88 12.04 -6.09
N LYS A 32 -12.96 11.48 -6.89
CA LYS A 32 -12.54 10.07 -6.82
C LYS A 32 -11.08 9.91 -6.39
N GLY A 33 -10.85 8.92 -5.52
CA GLY A 33 -9.54 8.42 -5.13
C GLY A 33 -9.20 7.10 -5.83
N SER A 34 -8.02 6.59 -5.55
CA SER A 34 -7.52 5.30 -6.03
C SER A 34 -7.44 4.30 -4.88
N VAL A 35 -7.70 3.03 -5.21
CA VAL A 35 -7.38 1.90 -4.34
C VAL A 35 -6.24 1.12 -5.00
N PHE A 36 -5.22 0.81 -4.22
CA PHE A 36 -4.07 0.03 -4.67
C PHE A 36 -3.50 -0.77 -3.50
N TRP A 37 -2.60 -1.69 -3.79
CA TRP A 37 -1.89 -2.43 -2.75
C TRP A 37 -0.39 -2.47 -3.05
N ASN A 38 0.41 -2.50 -1.99
CA ASN A 38 1.84 -2.65 -2.09
C ASN A 38 2.28 -4.02 -1.57
N TYR A 39 3.32 -4.54 -2.21
CA TYR A 39 4.17 -5.63 -1.73
C TYR A 39 5.53 -5.05 -1.35
N GLU A 40 5.96 -5.19 -0.10
CA GLU A 40 7.33 -4.87 0.31
C GLU A 40 8.18 -6.13 0.27
N ILE A 41 9.36 -6.04 -0.35
CA ILE A 41 10.26 -7.20 -0.43
C ILE A 41 10.77 -7.62 0.95
N ASN A 42 10.86 -8.92 1.21
CA ASN A 42 11.67 -9.45 2.31
C ASN A 42 13.16 -9.42 1.91
N THR A 43 13.76 -8.24 2.06
CA THR A 43 15.09 -7.91 1.53
C THR A 43 16.14 -8.98 1.88
N GLU A 44 16.93 -9.39 0.90
CA GLU A 44 18.15 -10.16 1.14
C GLU A 44 19.21 -9.24 1.78
N GLY A 45 19.78 -9.65 2.91
CA GLY A 45 20.77 -8.83 3.62
C GLY A 45 20.17 -7.62 4.34
N ASP A 46 20.63 -6.41 4.03
CA ASP A 46 20.28 -5.19 4.77
C ASP A 46 18.93 -4.59 4.33
N ASN A 47 18.00 -4.46 5.27
CA ASN A 47 16.67 -3.91 5.05
C ASN A 47 16.65 -2.40 4.73
N ALA A 48 17.76 -1.69 4.82
CA ALA A 48 17.88 -0.31 4.35
C ALA A 48 17.62 -0.17 2.84
N LYS A 49 17.83 -1.25 2.07
CA LYS A 49 17.65 -1.30 0.61
C LYS A 49 16.27 -1.76 0.14
N ARG A 50 15.34 -2.02 1.07
CA ARG A 50 13.97 -2.44 0.76
C ARG A 50 13.19 -1.44 -0.08
N TRP A 51 12.14 -1.92 -0.73
CA TRP A 51 11.21 -1.09 -1.50
C TRP A 51 9.84 -1.76 -1.59
N ASP A 52 8.82 -0.95 -1.79
CA ASP A 52 7.47 -1.39 -2.09
C ASP A 52 7.19 -1.32 -3.59
N TYR A 53 6.67 -2.41 -4.15
CA TYR A 53 6.02 -2.40 -5.45
C TYR A 53 4.51 -2.20 -5.30
N SER A 54 3.96 -1.22 -5.99
CA SER A 54 2.57 -0.79 -5.91
C SER A 54 1.75 -1.23 -7.12
N THR A 55 0.60 -1.86 -6.89
CA THR A 55 -0.31 -2.36 -7.92
C THR A 55 -1.70 -1.72 -7.79
N ALA A 56 -2.17 -1.08 -8.86
CA ALA A 56 -3.49 -0.45 -8.90
C ALA A 56 -4.63 -1.48 -8.88
N VAL A 57 -5.66 -1.21 -8.07
CA VAL A 57 -6.95 -1.93 -8.10
C VAL A 57 -7.95 -1.13 -8.94
N TRP A 58 -8.20 0.12 -8.54
CA TRP A 58 -9.02 1.09 -9.26
C TRP A 58 -8.33 2.46 -9.21
N GLY A 59 -8.27 3.16 -10.34
CA GLY A 59 -7.49 4.38 -10.49
C GLY A 59 -5.99 4.10 -10.61
N TYR A 60 -5.19 4.80 -9.81
CA TYR A 60 -3.73 4.78 -9.87
C TYR A 60 -3.08 3.97 -8.74
N ASP A 61 -1.86 3.51 -8.97
CA ASP A 61 -0.97 3.02 -7.92
C ASP A 61 -0.24 4.19 -7.19
N MET A 62 0.63 3.86 -6.24
CA MET A 62 1.34 4.83 -5.41
C MET A 62 2.22 5.79 -6.24
N SER A 63 2.78 5.32 -7.35
CA SER A 63 3.81 6.02 -8.15
C SER A 63 3.29 7.22 -8.93
N VAL A 64 1.96 7.35 -9.09
CA VAL A 64 1.36 8.53 -9.73
C VAL A 64 1.36 9.70 -8.74
N LEU A 65 2.17 10.71 -9.05
CA LEU A 65 2.37 11.92 -8.24
C LEU A 65 1.90 13.18 -8.96
N GLY A 66 1.77 14.26 -8.21
CA GLY A 66 1.68 15.61 -8.76
C GLY A 66 3.02 16.06 -9.37
N SER A 67 3.00 17.04 -10.28
CA SER A 67 4.23 17.62 -10.83
C SER A 67 4.88 18.64 -9.89
N SER A 68 4.17 19.08 -8.86
CA SER A 68 4.62 19.96 -7.79
C SER A 68 3.78 19.74 -6.52
N GLU A 69 4.17 20.36 -5.42
CA GLU A 69 3.49 20.23 -4.11
C GLU A 69 1.97 20.52 -4.17
N SER A 70 1.59 21.53 -4.96
CA SER A 70 0.21 22.02 -5.09
C SER A 70 -0.41 21.74 -6.46
N SER A 71 0.12 20.79 -7.23
CA SER A 71 -0.48 20.33 -8.48
C SER A 71 -0.71 18.83 -8.42
N TYR A 72 -1.85 18.39 -8.94
CA TYR A 72 -2.30 17.01 -8.85
C TYR A 72 -2.48 16.44 -10.27
N PRO A 73 -2.31 15.11 -10.44
CA PRO A 73 -2.63 14.46 -11.71
C PRO A 73 -4.12 14.61 -12.04
N LEU A 74 -4.53 14.25 -13.25
CA LEU A 74 -5.94 14.15 -13.57
C LEU A 74 -6.65 13.15 -12.64
N GLU A 75 -7.94 13.36 -12.42
CA GLU A 75 -8.75 12.44 -11.62
C GLU A 75 -8.85 11.06 -12.28
N PRO A 76 -8.67 9.94 -11.53
CA PRO A 76 -8.85 8.61 -12.08
C PRO A 76 -10.32 8.35 -12.45
N ASN A 77 -10.57 7.97 -13.70
CA ASN A 77 -11.92 7.74 -14.21
C ASN A 77 -12.67 6.61 -13.48
N ASP A 78 -11.94 5.54 -13.12
CA ASP A 78 -12.48 4.33 -12.49
C ASP A 78 -12.26 4.29 -10.96
N GLY A 79 -11.87 5.41 -10.34
CA GLY A 79 -11.61 5.52 -8.90
C GLY A 79 -12.84 5.47 -7.99
N ILE A 80 -12.59 5.43 -6.67
CA ILE A 80 -13.57 5.29 -5.58
C ILE A 80 -13.75 6.62 -4.82
N ALA A 81 -14.97 7.09 -4.64
CA ALA A 81 -15.26 8.33 -3.92
C ALA A 81 -15.12 8.19 -2.38
N LEU A 82 -14.99 9.31 -1.66
CA LEU A 82 -15.12 9.29 -0.19
C LEU A 82 -16.54 8.89 0.20
N GLY A 83 -16.67 7.97 1.16
CA GLY A 83 -17.97 7.45 1.61
C GLY A 83 -18.56 6.37 0.70
N GLU A 84 -17.92 6.03 -0.41
CA GLU A 84 -18.29 4.90 -1.26
C GLU A 84 -17.79 3.58 -0.64
N GLU A 85 -18.67 2.58 -0.54
CA GLU A 85 -18.32 1.27 0.03
C GLU A 85 -17.50 0.44 -0.96
N PHE A 86 -16.39 -0.13 -0.50
CA PHE A 86 -15.70 -1.22 -1.18
C PHE A 86 -15.30 -2.31 -0.18
N SER A 87 -15.06 -3.52 -0.68
CA SER A 87 -14.59 -4.66 0.12
C SER A 87 -13.27 -5.19 -0.43
N TYR A 88 -12.42 -5.67 0.47
CA TYR A 88 -11.24 -6.46 0.14
C TYR A 88 -11.28 -7.78 0.89
N GLU A 89 -10.76 -8.83 0.27
CA GLU A 89 -10.48 -10.12 0.88
C GLU A 89 -8.99 -10.42 0.70
N VAL A 90 -8.34 -10.83 1.78
CA VAL A 90 -6.96 -11.30 1.79
C VAL A 90 -6.98 -12.76 2.22
N ASN A 91 -6.83 -13.66 1.26
CA ASN A 91 -6.84 -15.10 1.50
C ASN A 91 -5.43 -15.64 1.27
N VAL A 92 -4.73 -16.03 2.33
CA VAL A 92 -3.42 -16.68 2.23
C VAL A 92 -3.62 -18.17 2.43
N TYR A 93 -3.45 -18.95 1.36
CA TYR A 93 -3.61 -20.41 1.37
C TYR A 93 -2.34 -21.06 0.85
N GLU A 94 -1.76 -21.98 1.63
CA GLU A 94 -0.50 -22.70 1.31
C GLU A 94 0.65 -21.77 0.86
N GLY A 95 0.77 -20.59 1.49
CA GLY A 95 1.84 -19.63 1.21
C GLY A 95 1.60 -18.74 -0.01
N ILE A 96 0.44 -18.84 -0.66
CA ILE A 96 0.05 -17.97 -1.77
C ILE A 96 -1.03 -17.01 -1.30
N MET A 97 -0.82 -15.72 -1.54
CA MET A 97 -1.77 -14.64 -1.26
C MET A 97 -2.69 -14.41 -2.46
N TYR A 98 -3.99 -14.58 -2.22
CA TYR A 98 -5.07 -14.26 -3.15
C TYR A 98 -5.80 -13.03 -2.64
N LEU A 99 -5.85 -11.99 -3.47
CA LEU A 99 -6.56 -10.75 -3.16
C LEU A 99 -7.81 -10.66 -4.02
N THR A 100 -8.94 -10.31 -3.42
CA THR A 100 -10.17 -9.97 -4.15
C THR A 100 -10.68 -8.63 -3.70
N PHE A 101 -10.94 -7.73 -4.65
CA PHE A 101 -11.52 -6.41 -4.41
C PHE A 101 -12.85 -6.27 -5.15
N LYS A 102 -13.89 -5.79 -4.45
CA LYS A 102 -15.22 -5.55 -5.02
C LYS A 102 -15.76 -4.19 -4.56
N SER A 103 -16.44 -3.48 -5.45
CA SER A 103 -17.27 -2.30 -5.17
C SER A 103 -18.45 -2.34 -6.14
N GLU A 104 -19.63 -1.89 -5.72
CA GLU A 104 -20.83 -1.87 -6.56
C GLU A 104 -20.62 -0.93 -7.75
N GLY A 105 -20.91 -1.38 -8.97
CA GLY A 105 -20.65 -0.60 -10.20
C GLY A 105 -19.20 -0.59 -10.66
N HIS A 106 -18.28 -1.19 -9.89
CA HIS A 106 -16.87 -1.34 -10.26
C HIS A 106 -16.54 -2.77 -10.69
N LYS A 107 -15.59 -2.92 -11.62
CA LYS A 107 -15.10 -4.24 -12.01
C LYS A 107 -14.39 -4.90 -10.83
N THR A 108 -14.82 -6.10 -10.44
CA THR A 108 -14.08 -6.95 -9.49
C THR A 108 -12.64 -7.16 -9.96
N ARG A 109 -11.68 -6.97 -9.06
CA ARG A 109 -10.26 -7.18 -9.32
C ARG A 109 -9.75 -8.30 -8.44
N THR A 110 -8.93 -9.17 -9.02
CA THR A 110 -8.31 -10.29 -8.31
C THR A 110 -6.82 -10.31 -8.60
N PHE A 111 -6.02 -10.67 -7.61
CA PHE A 111 -4.57 -10.79 -7.72
C PHE A 111 -4.08 -12.05 -7.03
N THR A 112 -2.96 -12.58 -7.51
CA THR A 112 -2.27 -13.73 -6.93
C THR A 112 -0.81 -13.35 -6.75
N LYS A 113 -0.26 -13.55 -5.55
CA LYS A 113 1.15 -13.32 -5.24
C LYS A 113 1.66 -14.47 -4.38
N SER A 114 2.75 -15.11 -4.81
CA SER A 114 3.44 -16.08 -3.96
C SER A 114 4.15 -15.34 -2.82
N LEU A 115 3.96 -15.80 -1.57
CA LEU A 115 4.70 -15.32 -0.41
C LEU A 115 5.84 -16.28 -0.01
N VAL A 116 6.02 -17.36 -0.78
CA VAL A 116 6.99 -18.43 -0.50
C VAL A 116 7.99 -18.66 -1.63
N SER A 117 7.87 -17.89 -2.72
CA SER A 117 8.82 -17.87 -3.84
C SER A 117 8.87 -16.45 -4.38
N SER A 118 10.05 -15.84 -4.32
CA SER A 118 10.29 -14.49 -4.80
C SER A 118 10.32 -14.42 -6.33
N GLU A 119 9.96 -13.25 -6.86
CA GLU A 119 10.10 -12.87 -8.27
C GLU A 119 11.19 -11.80 -8.46
N TYR A 120 11.92 -11.44 -7.39
CA TYR A 120 12.82 -10.29 -7.31
C TYR A 120 14.22 -10.70 -6.83
N LEU A 121 14.80 -11.72 -7.48
CA LEU A 121 16.04 -12.36 -7.04
C LEU A 121 17.28 -11.58 -7.48
N GLU A 122 17.21 -10.96 -8.65
CA GLU A 122 18.30 -10.27 -9.30
C GLU A 122 17.97 -8.80 -9.53
N ASP A 123 18.99 -7.96 -9.71
CA ASP A 123 18.81 -6.53 -10.01
C ASP A 123 17.94 -6.29 -11.26
N SER A 124 18.01 -7.20 -12.24
CA SER A 124 17.18 -7.16 -13.46
C SER A 124 15.70 -7.40 -13.21
N ASP A 125 15.33 -7.98 -12.07
CA ASP A 125 13.95 -8.26 -11.69
C ASP A 125 13.28 -7.05 -11.03
N ILE A 126 14.07 -6.05 -10.61
CA ILE A 126 13.57 -4.84 -9.94
C ILE A 126 12.69 -4.05 -10.91
N PRO A 127 11.39 -3.85 -10.60
CA PRO A 127 10.47 -3.20 -11.52
C PRO A 127 10.88 -1.76 -11.87
N GLY A 128 10.59 -1.33 -13.08
CA GLY A 128 10.82 0.06 -13.51
C GLY A 128 10.12 1.11 -12.64
N GLN A 129 9.01 0.73 -11.99
CA GLN A 129 8.34 1.56 -10.98
C GLN A 129 9.29 1.91 -9.83
N ILE A 130 10.11 0.96 -9.35
CA ILE A 130 11.04 1.17 -8.25
C ILE A 130 12.19 2.09 -8.68
N ARG A 131 12.73 1.84 -9.88
CA ARG A 131 13.80 2.66 -10.47
C ARG A 131 13.40 4.13 -10.62
N THR A 132 12.11 4.41 -10.77
CA THR A 132 11.58 5.78 -10.85
C THR A 132 11.24 6.32 -9.47
N LEU A 133 10.41 5.61 -8.71
CA LEU A 133 9.83 6.09 -7.45
C LEU A 133 10.90 6.25 -6.35
N TYR A 134 11.89 5.36 -6.31
CA TYR A 134 12.91 5.31 -5.26
C TYR A 134 14.26 5.90 -5.67
N ALA A 135 14.37 6.50 -6.86
CA ALA A 135 15.63 7.04 -7.40
C ALA A 135 16.37 7.99 -6.44
N ILE A 136 15.63 8.76 -5.65
CA ILE A 136 16.19 9.77 -4.73
C ILE A 136 16.72 9.16 -3.44
N ILE A 137 16.25 7.96 -3.07
CA ILE A 137 16.59 7.29 -1.80
C ILE A 137 17.32 5.97 -1.99
N ASP A 138 17.82 5.73 -3.21
CA ASP A 138 18.75 4.67 -3.56
C ASP A 138 18.34 3.27 -3.05
N ARG A 139 17.15 2.82 -3.46
CA ARG A 139 16.64 1.47 -3.16
C ARG A 139 16.80 0.56 -4.36
N ASP A 140 17.61 -0.47 -4.18
CA ASP A 140 18.01 -1.46 -5.17
C ASP A 140 18.18 -2.86 -4.56
N GLY A 141 17.59 -3.13 -3.39
CA GLY A 141 17.68 -4.44 -2.74
C GLY A 141 16.99 -5.54 -3.55
N THR A 142 17.52 -6.75 -3.50
CA THR A 142 16.83 -7.96 -3.97
C THR A 142 16.10 -8.63 -2.80
N GLU A 143 15.23 -9.58 -3.10
CA GLU A 143 14.45 -10.32 -2.12
C GLU A 143 15.00 -11.73 -1.90
N LYS A 144 14.90 -12.24 -0.67
CA LYS A 144 15.22 -13.64 -0.34
C LYS A 144 14.50 -14.61 -1.29
N PRO A 145 15.14 -15.70 -1.76
CA PRO A 145 14.50 -16.63 -2.71
C PRO A 145 13.16 -17.20 -2.24
N ASN A 146 13.03 -17.44 -0.94
CA ASN A 146 11.84 -17.97 -0.29
C ASN A 146 10.87 -16.88 0.19
N ALA A 147 11.10 -15.62 -0.15
CA ALA A 147 10.29 -14.46 0.26
C ALA A 147 9.99 -14.47 1.77
N TYR A 148 8.72 -14.66 2.16
CA TYR A 148 8.27 -14.69 3.56
C TYR A 148 8.06 -16.12 4.11
N ALA A 149 8.52 -17.16 3.40
CA ALA A 149 8.32 -18.54 3.85
C ALA A 149 8.93 -18.79 5.23
N GLY A 150 8.08 -19.22 6.16
CA GLY A 150 8.48 -19.54 7.53
C GLY A 150 8.54 -18.34 8.48
N GLU A 151 8.27 -17.13 7.99
CA GLU A 151 8.26 -15.92 8.83
C GLU A 151 6.88 -15.70 9.46
N LEU A 152 6.82 -15.46 10.76
CA LEU A 152 5.58 -15.22 11.50
C LEU A 152 4.93 -13.90 11.06
N GLN A 153 3.65 -13.96 10.69
CA GLN A 153 2.88 -12.81 10.21
C GLN A 153 1.55 -12.68 10.94
N TYR A 154 0.99 -11.47 10.93
CA TYR A 154 -0.37 -11.21 11.40
C TYR A 154 -1.08 -10.15 10.54
N PHE A 155 -2.42 -10.20 10.54
CA PHE A 155 -3.23 -9.19 9.86
C PHE A 155 -3.37 -7.92 10.70
N LYS A 156 -3.44 -6.77 10.02
CA LYS A 156 -3.86 -5.48 10.61
C LYS A 156 -5.02 -4.90 9.81
N GLN A 157 -5.96 -4.26 10.48
CA GLN A 157 -7.09 -3.55 9.87
C GLN A 157 -7.33 -2.25 10.63
N GLY A 158 -7.57 -1.15 9.93
CA GLY A 158 -7.82 0.15 10.56
C GLY A 158 -7.53 1.33 9.66
N ALA A 159 -7.05 2.43 10.26
CA ALA A 159 -6.71 3.66 9.57
C ALA A 159 -5.25 4.02 9.84
N TYR A 160 -4.32 3.44 9.07
CA TYR A 160 -2.90 3.77 9.19
C TYR A 160 -2.59 4.94 8.24
N ASN A 161 -2.47 6.14 8.81
CA ASN A 161 -2.25 7.37 8.05
C ASN A 161 -0.84 7.41 7.46
N GLN A 162 -0.74 7.56 6.13
CA GLN A 162 0.54 7.65 5.41
C GLN A 162 0.97 9.09 5.17
N THR A 163 0.25 10.06 5.73
CA THR A 163 0.52 11.48 5.62
C THR A 163 1.09 11.98 6.95
N ASN A 164 2.30 12.51 6.89
CA ASN A 164 3.11 12.97 8.02
C ASN A 164 3.89 14.27 7.68
N GLY A 165 4.44 14.92 8.70
CA GLY A 165 5.21 16.16 8.58
C GLY A 165 6.71 15.99 8.32
N LYS A 166 7.17 14.78 7.95
CA LYS A 166 8.59 14.57 7.62
C LYS A 166 8.93 15.26 6.30
N ASP A 167 10.17 15.73 6.19
CA ASP A 167 10.67 16.47 5.02
C ASP A 167 10.71 15.62 3.73
N PRO A 168 9.94 15.97 2.69
CA PRO A 168 9.96 15.28 1.40
C PRO A 168 11.34 15.22 0.74
N ALA A 169 12.23 16.20 0.99
CA ALA A 169 13.58 16.20 0.41
C ALA A 169 14.44 15.02 0.93
N SER A 170 14.12 14.50 2.13
CA SER A 170 14.80 13.34 2.69
C SER A 170 14.28 12.01 2.14
N ASN A 171 13.01 11.95 1.72
CA ASN A 171 12.36 10.76 1.20
C ASN A 171 11.03 11.13 0.51
N MET A 172 11.05 11.28 -0.80
CA MET A 172 9.86 11.67 -1.58
C MET A 172 8.76 10.60 -1.66
N VAL A 173 9.03 9.37 -1.20
CA VAL A 173 8.06 8.27 -1.21
C VAL A 173 7.20 8.32 0.06
N TRP A 174 7.82 8.46 1.22
CA TRP A 174 7.19 8.27 2.53
C TRP A 174 7.13 9.53 3.41
N SER A 175 7.92 10.55 3.10
CA SER A 175 7.91 11.83 3.83
C SER A 175 7.09 12.84 3.05
N SER A 176 5.97 13.28 3.62
CA SER A 176 4.96 14.03 2.87
C SER A 176 4.91 15.53 3.11
N GLY A 177 5.64 16.04 4.10
CA GLY A 177 5.69 17.48 4.39
C GLY A 177 4.35 18.10 4.76
N ALA A 178 3.40 17.32 5.28
CA ALA A 178 2.09 17.84 5.67
C ALA A 178 2.18 18.65 6.96
N GLU A 179 1.30 19.64 7.12
CA GLU A 179 1.14 20.36 8.37
C GLU A 179 0.63 19.42 9.47
N THR A 180 1.33 19.37 10.60
CA THR A 180 1.02 18.53 11.76
C THR A 180 0.70 19.34 13.01
N TYR A 181 0.77 20.68 12.94
CA TYR A 181 0.53 21.60 14.04
C TYR A 181 1.29 21.22 15.32
N ASP A 182 2.57 20.89 15.17
CA ASP A 182 3.46 20.43 16.26
C ASP A 182 2.89 19.21 17.03
N GLY A 183 2.04 18.41 16.39
CA GLY A 183 1.38 17.26 17.00
C GLY A 183 0.10 17.58 17.77
N ASP A 184 -0.42 18.80 17.70
CA ASP A 184 -1.72 19.17 18.29
C ASP A 184 -2.87 18.47 17.53
N ILE A 185 -3.45 17.44 18.15
CA ILE A 185 -4.49 16.60 17.54
C ILE A 185 -5.77 17.42 17.27
N ALA A 186 -6.15 18.32 18.19
CA ALA A 186 -7.38 19.10 18.03
C ALA A 186 -7.26 20.07 16.86
N ARG A 187 -6.10 20.72 16.70
CA ARG A 187 -5.83 21.57 15.54
C ARG A 187 -5.78 20.77 14.25
N GLN A 188 -5.12 19.61 14.24
CA GLN A 188 -5.11 18.73 13.07
C GLN A 188 -6.53 18.37 12.61
N TYR A 189 -7.43 18.00 13.53
CA TYR A 189 -8.84 17.70 13.21
C TYR A 189 -9.59 18.93 12.69
N ASN A 190 -9.43 20.08 13.33
CA ASN A 190 -10.07 21.33 12.90
C ASN A 190 -9.57 21.83 11.53
N ASN A 191 -8.44 21.30 11.05
CA ASN A 191 -7.79 21.73 9.82
C ASN A 191 -7.70 20.63 8.75
N GLY A 192 -8.33 19.48 8.94
CA GLY A 192 -8.36 18.41 7.93
C GLY A 192 -7.06 17.58 7.83
N CYS A 193 -6.14 17.72 8.79
CA CYS A 193 -4.88 16.97 8.85
C CYS A 193 -5.09 15.60 9.54
N TYR A 194 -6.03 14.81 9.04
CA TYR A 194 -6.35 13.50 9.60
C TYR A 194 -6.80 12.52 8.51
N THR A 195 -6.94 11.26 8.89
CA THR A 195 -7.62 10.25 8.09
C THR A 195 -8.68 9.57 8.93
N GLU A 196 -9.73 9.10 8.29
CA GLU A 196 -10.87 8.44 8.92
C GLU A 196 -11.36 7.33 8.00
N VAL A 197 -11.57 6.13 8.55
CA VAL A 197 -11.98 4.94 7.81
C VAL A 197 -13.08 4.24 8.58
N TRP A 198 -14.19 3.92 7.91
CA TRP A 198 -15.33 3.24 8.51
C TRP A 198 -15.39 1.80 8.01
N PHE A 199 -15.44 0.84 8.94
CA PHE A 199 -15.62 -0.57 8.63
C PHE A 199 -17.04 -0.99 8.98
N LYS A 200 -17.79 -1.41 7.97
CA LYS A 200 -19.14 -2.00 8.14
C LYS A 200 -19.06 -3.43 8.66
N SER A 201 -18.02 -4.15 8.26
CA SER A 201 -17.76 -5.54 8.66
C SER A 201 -16.27 -5.88 8.55
N GLY A 202 -15.82 -6.83 9.36
CA GLY A 202 -14.50 -7.44 9.28
C GLY A 202 -14.55 -8.84 9.89
N SER A 203 -13.81 -9.77 9.31
CA SER A 203 -13.70 -11.15 9.80
C SER A 203 -12.31 -11.68 9.54
N VAL A 204 -11.86 -12.58 10.42
CA VAL A 204 -10.62 -13.35 10.25
C VAL A 204 -10.95 -14.83 10.34
N GLY A 205 -10.31 -15.63 9.50
CA GLY A 205 -10.52 -17.07 9.43
C GLY A 205 -9.32 -17.77 8.79
N PRO A 206 -9.33 -19.11 8.74
CA PRO A 206 -8.30 -19.87 8.04
C PRO A 206 -8.31 -19.52 6.54
N GLY A 207 -7.14 -19.56 5.92
CA GLY A 207 -7.04 -19.52 4.46
C GLY A 207 -7.80 -20.68 3.84
N ILE A 208 -8.42 -20.43 2.68
CA ILE A 208 -9.20 -21.41 1.94
C ILE A 208 -8.65 -21.57 0.53
N SER A 209 -8.72 -22.78 -0.02
CA SER A 209 -8.31 -23.00 -1.41
C SER A 209 -9.18 -22.13 -2.35
N PRO A 210 -8.57 -21.37 -3.29
CA PRO A 210 -9.33 -20.53 -4.21
C PRO A 210 -10.19 -21.41 -5.12
N ILE A 211 -11.45 -21.03 -5.32
CA ILE A 211 -12.32 -21.70 -6.28
C ILE A 211 -11.82 -21.36 -7.69
N THR A 212 -11.21 -22.33 -8.37
CA THR A 212 -10.89 -22.22 -9.79
C THR A 212 -12.19 -22.25 -10.58
N ASN A 213 -12.63 -21.09 -11.08
CA ASN A 213 -13.67 -21.02 -12.11
C ASN A 213 -13.07 -21.28 -13.50
#